data_AF-A0A943MU05-F1
#
_entry.id   AF-A0A943MU05-F1
#
_cell.length_a   1.000
_cell.length_b   1.000
_cell.length_c   1.000
_cell.angle_alpha   90.00
_cell.angle_beta   90.00
_cell.angle_gamma   90.00
#
_symmetry.space_group_name_H-M   'P 1'
#
loop_
_entity.id
_entity.type
_entity.pdbx_description
1 polymer ?
#
loop_
_entity_poly.entity_id
_entity_poly.type
_entity_poly.pdbx_seq_one_letter_code
_entity_poly.pdbx_strand_id
1 'polypeptide(L)'
;MANKSLATAPADQTILVTGGAGFIGSHTCVELLDQGYNVVVVDDLSNSSEEAIRRIGEITGKPEKLTFYQVDILDREALNKVFAAHDIDAIIHFAGFKAVGESTQKPLEYYWNNVTGSLVLFDVARNHGVKNIIFSSSATVYGDPEMIPITEDCPKHEATNPYGETKSMLERILTDLHRADPEWNVVLLRYFNPIGAHESGRIGEDPKGIPNNLLPYVAQVATGKLECIQVFGDDYPTPDGTGVRDYIHVVDLARGHVKALDFMGGKVGTGKAIGLGSIEGPVAKDGTRSGVAIFNLGTGTGSSVLEVIKSFEQACGKELPYRIVERRPGDIAENYAACDKAATELGWVAEYDLARMCADAWNWQSQNPNGYNA
;
A
#
# COMPACT_ATOMS: atom_id res chain seq x y z
N MET A 1 -12.20 -20.65 15.60
CA MET A 1 -12.61 -19.62 16.58
C MET A 1 -13.38 -18.56 15.81
N ALA A 2 -14.43 -18.01 16.41
CA ALA A 2 -15.22 -16.94 15.79
C ALA A 2 -14.34 -15.70 15.57
N ASN A 3 -14.56 -14.98 14.47
CA ASN A 3 -13.85 -13.74 14.20
C ASN A 3 -14.26 -12.64 15.19
N LYS A 4 -13.33 -11.72 15.48
CA LYS A 4 -13.58 -10.62 16.40
C LYS A 4 -14.36 -9.50 15.73
N SER A 5 -15.23 -8.87 16.52
CA SER A 5 -15.96 -7.67 16.12
C SER A 5 -15.04 -6.46 16.12
N LEU A 6 -15.16 -5.63 15.07
CA LEU A 6 -14.48 -4.32 14.98
C LEU A 6 -15.39 -3.16 15.41
N ALA A 7 -16.48 -3.43 16.14
CA ALA A 7 -17.41 -2.40 16.62
C ALA A 7 -16.88 -1.57 17.80
N THR A 8 -15.84 -2.05 18.50
CA THR A 8 -15.24 -1.35 19.65
C THR A 8 -14.52 -0.06 19.23
N ALA A 9 -14.16 0.77 20.21
CA ALA A 9 -13.41 1.99 19.95
C ALA A 9 -11.98 1.65 19.46
N PRO A 10 -11.35 2.49 18.62
CA PRO A 10 -9.97 2.27 18.17
C PRO A 10 -8.98 1.99 19.31
N ALA A 11 -9.13 2.66 20.45
CA ALA A 11 -8.26 2.49 21.62
C ALA A 11 -8.27 1.08 22.23
N ASP A 12 -9.34 0.32 22.00
CA ASP A 12 -9.52 -1.06 22.47
C ASP A 12 -9.19 -2.08 21.38
N GLN A 13 -8.69 -1.63 20.22
CA GLN A 13 -8.37 -2.48 19.07
C GLN A 13 -6.86 -2.55 18.85
N THR A 14 -6.39 -3.75 18.50
CA THR A 14 -4.99 -4.04 18.16
C THR A 14 -4.88 -4.45 16.70
N ILE A 15 -4.09 -3.70 15.93
CA ILE A 15 -3.89 -3.91 14.50
C ILE A 15 -2.49 -4.47 14.27
N LEU A 16 -2.41 -5.66 13.69
CA LEU A 16 -1.15 -6.22 13.20
C LEU A 16 -0.84 -5.63 11.83
N VAL A 17 0.29 -4.96 11.70
CA VAL A 17 0.78 -4.37 10.44
C VAL A 17 2.04 -5.11 10.02
N THR A 18 1.90 -6.09 9.12
CA THR A 18 3.08 -6.75 8.54
C THR A 18 3.69 -5.85 7.46
N GLY A 19 5.01 -5.74 7.38
CA GLY A 19 5.67 -4.77 6.49
C GLY A 19 5.55 -3.33 7.00
N GLY A 20 5.28 -3.16 8.30
CA GLY A 20 4.99 -1.86 8.92
C GLY A 20 6.18 -0.91 9.04
N ALA A 21 7.42 -1.39 8.88
CA ALA A 21 8.59 -0.51 8.78
C ALA A 21 8.80 0.02 7.36
N GLY A 22 8.11 -0.55 6.36
CA GLY A 22 8.19 -0.13 4.96
C GLY A 22 7.55 1.24 4.68
N PHE A 23 7.63 1.68 3.42
CA PHE A 23 7.15 3.00 3.01
C PHE A 23 5.67 3.25 3.36
N ILE A 24 4.74 2.46 2.81
CA ILE A 24 3.30 2.64 3.06
C ILE A 24 2.93 2.21 4.49
N GLY A 25 3.57 1.14 4.98
CA GLY A 25 3.34 0.60 6.31
C GLY A 25 3.60 1.61 7.42
N SER A 26 4.72 2.35 7.34
CA SER A 26 5.10 3.34 8.36
C SER A 26 4.12 4.52 8.42
N HIS A 27 3.68 5.03 7.27
CA HIS A 27 2.67 6.09 7.21
C HIS A 27 1.32 5.59 7.72
N THR A 28 0.95 4.35 7.40
CA THR A 28 -0.28 3.73 7.94
C THR A 28 -0.22 3.56 9.45
N CYS A 29 0.94 3.19 10.01
CA CYS A 29 1.12 3.11 11.45
C CYS A 29 0.94 4.48 12.14
N VAL A 30 1.43 5.57 11.54
CA VAL A 30 1.19 6.94 12.04
C VAL A 30 -0.31 7.22 12.10
N GLU A 31 -1.04 7.02 11.00
CA GLU A 31 -2.48 7.27 10.94
C GLU A 31 -3.27 6.41 11.93
N LEU A 32 -2.92 5.13 12.10
CA LEU A 32 -3.55 4.25 13.08
C LEU A 32 -3.33 4.75 14.52
N LEU A 33 -2.10 5.08 14.89
CA LEU A 33 -1.78 5.59 16.22
C LEU A 33 -2.48 6.93 16.50
N ASP A 34 -2.62 7.77 15.48
CA ASP A 34 -3.35 9.05 15.57
C ASP A 34 -4.85 8.87 15.84
N GLN A 35 -5.47 7.85 15.25
CA GLN A 35 -6.84 7.44 15.58
C GLN A 35 -6.96 6.69 16.91
N GLY A 36 -5.83 6.36 17.56
CA GLY A 36 -5.78 5.80 18.90
C GLY A 36 -5.65 4.27 18.97
N TYR A 37 -5.50 3.58 17.83
CA TYR A 37 -5.26 2.14 17.77
C TYR A 37 -3.99 1.71 18.50
N ASN A 38 -3.97 0.46 18.97
CA ASN A 38 -2.73 -0.22 19.34
C ASN A 38 -2.17 -0.88 18.07
N VAL A 39 -0.86 -0.72 17.83
CA VAL A 39 -0.21 -1.19 16.59
C VAL A 39 0.90 -2.17 16.92
N VAL A 40 0.82 -3.36 16.33
CA VAL A 40 1.87 -4.38 16.38
C VAL A 40 2.47 -4.47 14.98
N VAL A 41 3.75 -4.16 14.83
CA VAL A 41 4.48 -4.26 13.56
C VAL A 41 5.28 -5.55 13.52
N VAL A 42 5.17 -6.26 12.40
CA VAL A 42 6.05 -7.37 12.02
C VAL A 42 6.75 -6.98 10.72
N ASP A 43 8.08 -6.97 10.71
CA ASP A 43 8.87 -6.65 9.51
C ASP A 43 10.20 -7.40 9.57
N ASP A 44 10.71 -7.92 8.46
CA ASP A 44 12.02 -8.58 8.43
C ASP A 44 13.18 -7.60 8.19
N LEU A 45 12.86 -6.33 7.92
CA LEU A 45 13.76 -5.25 7.56
C LEU A 45 14.51 -5.47 6.24
N SER A 46 14.01 -6.35 5.36
CA SER A 46 14.65 -6.65 4.07
C SER A 46 14.79 -5.41 3.19
N ASN A 47 13.75 -4.57 3.13
CA ASN A 47 13.71 -3.33 2.34
C ASN A 47 13.21 -2.11 3.15
N SER A 48 13.50 -2.09 4.45
CA SER A 48 13.10 -1.04 5.38
C SER A 48 14.19 -0.87 6.46
N SER A 49 13.95 0.03 7.43
CA SER A 49 14.85 0.31 8.54
C SER A 49 14.07 0.36 9.85
N GLU A 50 14.64 -0.19 10.92
CA GLU A 50 14.08 -0.09 12.27
C GLU A 50 13.99 1.38 12.74
N GLU A 51 14.84 2.26 12.21
CA GLU A 51 14.75 3.70 12.47
C GLU A 51 13.39 4.29 12.06
N ALA A 52 12.72 3.75 11.04
CA ALA A 52 11.37 4.16 10.69
C ALA A 52 10.40 3.91 11.85
N ILE A 53 10.52 2.78 12.56
CA ILE A 53 9.71 2.46 13.75
C ILE A 53 9.93 3.49 14.85
N ARG A 54 11.19 3.82 15.13
CA ARG A 54 11.53 4.84 16.13
C ARG A 54 10.88 6.19 15.78
N ARG A 55 10.94 6.59 14.52
CA ARG A 55 10.38 7.87 14.05
C ARG A 55 8.86 7.90 14.01
N ILE A 56 8.18 6.78 13.78
CA ILE A 56 6.71 6.68 13.95
C ILE A 56 6.33 7.03 15.40
N GLY A 57 7.06 6.50 16.39
CA GLY A 57 6.85 6.82 17.80
C GLY A 57 7.09 8.30 18.13
N GLU A 58 8.10 8.93 17.52
CA GLU A 58 8.38 10.36 17.67
C GLU A 58 7.29 11.24 17.04
N ILE A 59 6.84 10.91 15.84
CA ILE A 59 5.80 11.67 15.11
C ILE A 59 4.50 11.68 15.91
N THR A 60 4.09 10.51 16.41
CA THR A 60 2.78 10.34 17.04
C THR A 60 2.78 10.69 18.53
N GLY A 61 3.96 10.71 19.16
CA GLY A 61 4.09 10.88 20.61
C GLY A 61 3.46 9.74 21.43
N LYS A 62 3.24 8.57 20.81
CA LYS A 62 2.58 7.40 21.41
C LYS A 62 3.41 6.10 21.29
N PRO A 63 4.72 6.11 21.62
CA PRO A 63 5.57 4.93 21.48
C PRO A 63 5.07 3.73 22.29
N GLU A 64 4.33 3.94 23.37
CA GLU A 64 3.75 2.89 24.21
C GLU A 64 2.65 2.06 23.52
N LYS A 65 2.05 2.59 22.44
CA LYS A 65 1.05 1.90 21.63
C LYS A 65 1.64 1.21 20.40
N LEU A 66 2.95 1.30 20.19
CA LEU A 66 3.66 0.73 19.05
C LEU A 66 4.60 -0.38 19.53
N THR A 67 4.31 -1.61 19.16
CA THR A 67 5.20 -2.75 19.41
C THR A 67 5.82 -3.22 18.09
N PHE A 68 7.11 -3.54 18.09
CA PHE A 68 7.81 -4.02 16.90
C PHE A 68 8.43 -5.41 17.12
N TYR A 69 8.28 -6.27 16.12
CA TYR A 69 8.92 -7.58 16.02
C TYR A 69 9.67 -7.67 14.70
N GLN A 70 10.99 -7.89 14.77
CA GLN A 70 11.78 -8.24 13.60
C GLN A 70 11.54 -9.72 13.25
N VAL A 71 10.55 -9.99 12.40
CA VAL A 71 10.08 -11.34 12.08
C VAL A 71 9.75 -11.43 10.60
N ASP A 72 10.23 -12.50 9.95
CA ASP A 72 9.83 -12.89 8.59
C ASP A 72 8.46 -13.58 8.64
N ILE A 73 7.56 -13.21 7.73
CA ILE A 73 6.23 -13.83 7.62
C ILE A 73 6.28 -15.32 7.21
N LEU A 74 7.42 -15.79 6.70
CA LEU A 74 7.68 -17.22 6.46
C LEU A 74 7.97 -17.99 7.76
N ASP A 75 8.37 -17.32 8.84
CA ASP A 75 8.62 -17.95 10.13
C ASP A 75 7.31 -18.14 10.91
N ARG A 76 6.70 -19.31 10.69
CA ARG A 76 5.48 -19.74 11.36
C ARG A 76 5.62 -19.69 12.88
N GLU A 77 6.72 -20.14 13.45
CA GLU A 77 6.87 -20.23 14.91
C GLU A 77 6.98 -18.84 15.53
N ALA A 78 7.74 -17.94 14.90
CA ALA A 78 7.83 -16.55 15.32
C ALA A 78 6.48 -15.83 15.21
N LEU A 79 5.74 -16.01 14.12
CA LEU A 79 4.39 -15.46 13.98
C LEU A 79 3.45 -16.00 15.07
N ASN A 80 3.45 -17.30 15.36
CA ASN A 80 2.64 -17.84 16.46
C ASN A 80 2.97 -17.16 17.80
N LYS A 81 4.24 -16.84 18.08
CA LYS A 81 4.63 -16.10 19.30
C LYS A 81 4.07 -14.68 19.31
N VAL A 82 4.07 -13.99 18.17
CA VAL A 82 3.47 -12.64 18.05
C VAL A 82 1.97 -12.70 18.32
N PHE A 83 1.25 -13.61 17.65
CA PHE A 83 -0.19 -13.76 17.84
C PHE A 83 -0.58 -14.25 19.25
N ALA A 84 0.28 -15.02 19.93
CA ALA A 84 0.05 -15.43 21.31
C ALA A 84 0.33 -14.31 22.34
N ALA A 85 1.16 -13.33 21.98
CA ALA A 85 1.53 -12.22 22.85
C ALA A 85 0.53 -11.05 22.81
N HIS A 86 -0.31 -10.97 21.78
CA HIS A 86 -1.18 -9.83 21.51
C HIS A 86 -2.60 -10.26 21.17
N ASP A 87 -3.58 -9.53 21.69
CA ASP A 87 -4.99 -9.77 21.37
C ASP A 87 -5.37 -9.07 20.06
N ILE A 88 -4.86 -9.56 18.93
CA ILE A 88 -5.00 -8.92 17.61
C ILE A 88 -6.45 -8.97 17.11
N ASP A 89 -6.96 -7.87 16.55
CA ASP A 89 -8.33 -7.75 16.03
C ASP A 89 -8.41 -7.75 14.51
N ALA A 90 -7.42 -7.15 13.86
CA ALA A 90 -7.33 -7.10 12.40
C ALA A 90 -5.88 -7.06 11.92
N ILE A 91 -5.68 -7.44 10.67
CA ILE A 91 -4.38 -7.48 10.00
C ILE A 91 -4.40 -6.50 8.83
N ILE A 92 -3.36 -5.69 8.70
CA ILE A 92 -3.05 -4.96 7.46
C ILE A 92 -1.77 -5.55 6.89
N HIS A 93 -1.89 -6.18 5.72
CA HIS A 93 -0.82 -7.00 5.15
C HIS A 93 -0.06 -6.29 4.03
N PHE A 94 0.99 -5.52 4.38
CA PHE A 94 1.91 -4.88 3.43
C PHE A 94 3.12 -5.75 3.05
N ALA A 95 3.53 -6.70 3.91
CA ALA A 95 4.75 -7.48 3.71
C ALA A 95 4.74 -8.22 2.36
N GLY A 96 5.75 -7.96 1.54
CA GLY A 96 5.87 -8.50 0.19
C GLY A 96 6.91 -7.74 -0.63
N PHE A 97 7.61 -8.44 -1.52
CA PHE A 97 8.45 -7.81 -2.52
C PHE A 97 7.58 -7.13 -3.57
N LYS A 98 8.00 -5.95 -4.03
CA LYS A 98 7.15 -5.02 -4.80
C LYS A 98 7.73 -4.54 -6.14
N ALA A 99 8.98 -4.88 -6.48
CA ALA A 99 9.60 -4.34 -7.68
C ALA A 99 9.24 -5.17 -8.92
N VAL A 100 8.40 -4.59 -9.80
CA VAL A 100 7.97 -5.22 -11.06
C VAL A 100 9.14 -5.73 -11.88
N GLY A 101 10.15 -4.89 -12.15
CA GLY A 101 11.31 -5.26 -12.95
C GLY A 101 12.11 -6.41 -12.34
N GLU A 102 12.39 -6.37 -11.05
CA GLU A 102 13.13 -7.43 -10.35
C GLU A 102 12.35 -8.75 -10.36
N SER A 103 11.02 -8.71 -10.22
CA SER A 103 10.18 -9.90 -10.20
C SER A 103 10.32 -10.75 -11.46
N THR A 104 10.58 -10.12 -12.62
CA THR A 104 10.81 -10.84 -13.88
C THR A 104 12.15 -11.57 -13.93
N GLN A 105 13.13 -11.10 -13.14
CA GLN A 105 14.45 -11.72 -13.01
C GLN A 105 14.50 -12.76 -11.88
N LYS A 106 13.69 -12.55 -10.84
CA LYS A 106 13.63 -13.36 -9.61
C LYS A 106 12.21 -13.88 -9.32
N PRO A 107 11.57 -14.61 -10.25
CA PRO A 107 10.17 -15.00 -10.09
C PRO A 107 9.96 -15.90 -8.87
N LEU A 108 10.86 -16.84 -8.61
CA LEU A 108 10.73 -17.80 -7.51
C LEU A 108 10.76 -17.10 -6.15
N GLU A 109 11.63 -16.11 -5.97
CA GLU A 109 11.76 -15.32 -4.75
C GLU A 109 10.46 -14.54 -4.48
N TYR A 110 9.84 -13.97 -5.52
CA TYR A 110 8.58 -13.24 -5.40
C TYR A 110 7.41 -14.17 -5.06
N TYR A 111 7.29 -15.33 -5.72
CA TYR A 111 6.25 -16.30 -5.37
C TYR A 111 6.45 -16.88 -3.96
N TRP A 112 7.70 -17.21 -3.61
CA TRP A 112 8.02 -17.76 -2.30
C TRP A 112 7.68 -16.76 -1.20
N ASN A 113 8.22 -15.54 -1.27
CA ASN A 113 8.00 -14.51 -0.27
C ASN A 113 6.52 -14.09 -0.21
N ASN A 114 5.95 -13.68 -1.35
CA ASN A 114 4.63 -13.06 -1.36
C ASN A 114 3.53 -14.10 -1.14
N VAL A 115 3.55 -15.23 -1.85
CA VAL A 115 2.47 -16.23 -1.77
C VAL A 115 2.66 -17.12 -0.55
N THR A 116 3.82 -17.76 -0.39
CA THR A 116 4.02 -18.69 0.73
C THR A 116 4.01 -17.96 2.07
N GLY A 117 4.65 -16.79 2.17
CA GLY A 117 4.61 -15.96 3.37
C GLY A 117 3.20 -15.55 3.77
N SER A 118 2.38 -15.11 2.81
CA SER A 118 0.96 -14.81 3.05
C SER A 118 0.18 -16.04 3.53
N LEU A 119 0.41 -17.21 2.94
CA LEU A 119 -0.25 -18.46 3.35
C LEU A 119 0.12 -18.86 4.79
N VAL A 120 1.37 -18.64 5.19
CA VAL A 120 1.80 -18.85 6.59
C VAL A 120 1.05 -17.89 7.52
N LEU A 121 1.03 -16.59 7.19
CA LEU A 121 0.31 -15.57 7.95
C LEU A 121 -1.18 -15.90 8.10
N PHE A 122 -1.88 -16.22 7.00
CA PHE A 122 -3.32 -16.50 7.03
C PHE A 122 -3.63 -17.76 7.85
N ASP A 123 -2.77 -18.78 7.78
CA ASP A 123 -2.93 -19.99 8.59
C ASP A 123 -2.66 -19.73 10.08
N VAL A 124 -1.67 -18.93 10.44
CA VAL A 124 -1.45 -18.54 11.85
C VAL A 124 -2.62 -17.70 12.36
N ALA A 125 -3.08 -16.72 11.57
CA ALA A 125 -4.18 -15.83 11.93
C ALA A 125 -5.48 -16.59 12.22
N ARG A 126 -5.91 -17.51 11.33
CA ARG A 126 -7.12 -18.32 11.55
C ARG A 126 -7.01 -19.23 12.78
N ASN A 127 -5.81 -19.73 13.09
CA ASN A 127 -5.56 -20.57 14.27
C ASN A 127 -5.59 -19.76 15.58
N HIS A 128 -5.55 -18.43 15.51
CA HIS A 128 -5.74 -17.51 16.63
C HIS A 128 -7.10 -16.79 16.59
N GLY A 129 -8.00 -17.16 15.67
CA GLY A 129 -9.32 -16.53 15.56
C GLY A 129 -9.32 -15.13 14.94
N VAL A 130 -8.20 -14.69 14.35
CA VAL A 130 -8.09 -13.40 13.67
C VAL A 130 -8.42 -13.60 12.19
N LYS A 131 -9.56 -13.07 11.74
CA LYS A 131 -10.01 -13.23 10.34
C LYS A 131 -10.43 -11.92 9.67
N ASN A 132 -10.20 -10.77 10.31
CA ASN A 132 -10.29 -9.45 9.67
C ASN A 132 -8.95 -9.14 8.99
N ILE A 133 -8.96 -8.93 7.68
CA ILE A 133 -7.75 -8.59 6.91
C ILE A 133 -7.99 -7.52 5.86
N ILE A 134 -7.10 -6.54 5.85
CA ILE A 134 -6.92 -5.58 4.76
C ILE A 134 -5.67 -6.01 4.01
N PHE A 135 -5.82 -6.34 2.73
CA PHE A 135 -4.73 -6.76 1.87
C PHE A 135 -4.30 -5.65 0.93
N SER A 136 -2.99 -5.41 0.91
CA SER A 136 -2.33 -4.54 -0.04
C SER A 136 -2.24 -5.17 -1.42
N SER A 137 -3.28 -4.96 -2.24
CA SER A 137 -3.28 -5.30 -3.65
C SER A 137 -2.66 -4.17 -4.49
N SER A 138 -2.81 -4.23 -5.81
CA SER A 138 -2.10 -3.36 -6.75
C SER A 138 -2.88 -3.19 -8.05
N ALA A 139 -2.82 -2.02 -8.68
CA ALA A 139 -3.36 -1.79 -10.02
C ALA A 139 -2.77 -2.73 -11.09
N THR A 140 -1.62 -3.37 -10.81
CA THR A 140 -1.03 -4.39 -11.70
C THR A 140 -1.91 -5.62 -11.89
N VAL A 141 -2.90 -5.87 -11.03
CA VAL A 141 -3.84 -6.99 -11.19
C VAL A 141 -4.79 -6.79 -12.37
N TYR A 142 -4.90 -5.57 -12.88
CA TYR A 142 -5.67 -5.26 -14.09
C TYR A 142 -4.90 -5.58 -15.37
N GLY A 143 -3.59 -5.84 -15.33
CA GLY A 143 -2.79 -6.09 -16.54
C GLY A 143 -2.84 -4.89 -17.51
N ASP A 144 -3.21 -5.15 -18.76
CA ASP A 144 -3.55 -4.12 -19.75
C ASP A 144 -5.06 -3.83 -19.66
N PRO A 145 -5.49 -2.70 -19.06
CA PRO A 145 -6.88 -2.49 -18.70
C PRO A 145 -7.76 -2.22 -19.93
N GLU A 146 -8.94 -2.83 -19.96
CA GLU A 146 -9.95 -2.61 -21.02
C GLU A 146 -10.57 -1.20 -20.99
N MET A 147 -10.51 -0.53 -19.84
CA MET A 147 -11.12 0.78 -19.65
C MET A 147 -10.29 1.68 -18.75
N ILE A 148 -10.30 2.96 -19.07
CA ILE A 148 -9.64 4.01 -18.31
C ILE A 148 -10.62 5.20 -18.22
N PRO A 149 -10.90 5.77 -17.03
CA PRO A 149 -10.38 5.38 -15.71
C PRO A 149 -10.83 3.97 -15.29
N ILE A 150 -9.96 3.26 -14.57
CA ILE A 150 -10.14 1.85 -14.20
C ILE A 150 -11.09 1.74 -13.00
N THR A 151 -12.25 1.12 -13.16
CA THR A 151 -13.17 0.78 -12.06
C THR A 151 -12.83 -0.59 -11.47
N GLU A 152 -13.39 -0.92 -10.31
CA GLU A 152 -13.25 -2.26 -9.71
C GLU A 152 -13.95 -3.36 -10.51
N ASP A 153 -14.93 -2.99 -11.34
CA ASP A 153 -15.62 -3.88 -12.28
C ASP A 153 -14.76 -4.23 -13.50
N CYS A 154 -13.67 -3.50 -13.74
CA CYS A 154 -12.71 -3.84 -14.78
C CYS A 154 -12.19 -5.28 -14.55
N PRO A 155 -12.32 -6.18 -15.53
CA PRO A 155 -11.79 -7.53 -15.41
C PRO A 155 -10.31 -7.53 -15.06
N LYS A 156 -9.91 -8.54 -14.28
CA LYS A 156 -8.48 -8.85 -14.13
C LYS A 156 -7.99 -9.56 -15.39
N HIS A 157 -6.87 -9.09 -15.93
CA HIS A 157 -6.16 -9.76 -17.01
C HIS A 157 -4.97 -10.55 -16.47
N GLU A 158 -4.33 -11.32 -17.35
CA GLU A 158 -3.05 -11.94 -17.04
C GLU A 158 -2.05 -10.84 -16.65
N ALA A 159 -1.45 -10.97 -15.47
CA ALA A 159 -0.50 -9.99 -15.00
C ALA A 159 0.75 -10.01 -15.89
N THR A 160 1.25 -8.84 -16.26
CA THR A 160 2.42 -8.71 -17.16
C THR A 160 3.76 -9.09 -16.51
N ASN A 161 3.75 -9.44 -15.21
CA ASN A 161 4.95 -9.72 -14.42
C ASN A 161 4.62 -10.57 -13.17
N PRO A 162 5.61 -11.33 -12.62
CA PRO A 162 5.41 -12.17 -11.45
C PRO A 162 4.92 -11.43 -10.20
N TYR A 163 5.34 -10.18 -9.95
CA TYR A 163 4.81 -9.41 -8.82
C TYR A 163 3.28 -9.22 -8.93
N GLY A 164 2.79 -8.75 -10.08
CA GLY A 164 1.36 -8.58 -10.32
C GLY A 164 0.59 -9.89 -10.20
N GLU A 165 1.18 -10.99 -10.68
CA GLU A 165 0.58 -12.32 -10.57
C GLU A 165 0.43 -12.75 -9.10
N THR A 166 1.45 -12.53 -8.26
CA THR A 166 1.36 -12.83 -6.82
C THR A 166 0.20 -12.09 -6.15
N LYS A 167 -0.04 -10.81 -6.52
CA LYS A 167 -1.17 -10.03 -5.99
C LYS A 167 -2.51 -10.59 -6.46
N SER A 168 -2.63 -10.95 -7.74
CA SER A 168 -3.86 -11.54 -8.28
C SER A 168 -4.18 -12.90 -7.64
N MET A 169 -3.16 -13.75 -7.45
CA MET A 169 -3.28 -15.02 -6.73
C MET A 169 -3.76 -14.82 -5.29
N LEU A 170 -3.20 -13.84 -4.57
CA LEU A 170 -3.56 -13.57 -3.17
C LEU A 170 -4.97 -13.01 -3.01
N GLU A 171 -5.43 -12.15 -3.92
CA GLU A 171 -6.85 -11.74 -3.96
C GLU A 171 -7.78 -12.95 -4.12
N ARG A 172 -7.42 -13.89 -5.00
CA ARG A 172 -8.20 -15.11 -5.22
C ARG A 172 -8.18 -16.01 -3.98
N ILE A 173 -7.02 -16.21 -3.37
CA ILE A 173 -6.86 -17.01 -2.14
C ILE A 173 -7.74 -16.43 -1.02
N LEU A 174 -7.69 -15.12 -0.78
CA LEU A 174 -8.50 -14.47 0.26
C LEU A 174 -10.00 -14.56 -0.05
N THR A 175 -10.38 -14.42 -1.32
CA THR A 175 -11.78 -14.61 -1.76
C THR A 175 -12.25 -16.05 -1.54
N ASP A 176 -11.41 -17.04 -1.84
CA ASP A 176 -11.70 -18.45 -1.64
C ASP A 176 -11.74 -18.80 -0.13
N LEU A 177 -10.90 -18.17 0.70
CA LEU A 177 -10.96 -18.29 2.16
C LEU A 177 -12.30 -17.79 2.71
N HIS A 178 -12.77 -16.60 2.30
CA HIS A 178 -14.09 -16.10 2.69
C HIS A 178 -15.21 -17.01 2.19
N ARG A 179 -15.13 -17.51 0.94
CA ARG A 179 -16.16 -18.43 0.41
C ARG A 179 -16.25 -19.72 1.23
N ALA A 180 -15.11 -20.25 1.68
CA ALA A 180 -15.06 -21.46 2.49
C ALA A 180 -15.44 -21.23 3.97
N ASP A 181 -15.12 -20.05 4.49
CA ASP A 181 -15.34 -19.64 5.88
C ASP A 181 -15.79 -18.17 5.91
N PRO A 182 -17.11 -17.90 5.89
CA PRO A 182 -17.66 -16.54 5.82
C PRO A 182 -17.34 -15.65 7.03
N GLU A 183 -16.73 -16.19 8.09
CA GLU A 183 -16.22 -15.37 9.20
C GLU A 183 -15.00 -14.53 8.79
N TRP A 184 -14.30 -14.88 7.72
CA TRP A 184 -13.28 -14.01 7.14
C TRP A 184 -13.91 -12.72 6.63
N ASN A 185 -13.32 -11.60 7.02
CA ASN A 185 -13.71 -10.28 6.55
C ASN A 185 -12.51 -9.69 5.81
N VAL A 186 -12.66 -9.50 4.51
CA VAL A 186 -11.54 -9.20 3.61
C VAL A 186 -11.81 -7.86 2.93
N VAL A 187 -10.85 -6.95 3.00
CA VAL A 187 -10.81 -5.76 2.16
C VAL A 187 -9.57 -5.83 1.28
N LEU A 188 -9.77 -5.80 -0.03
CA LEU A 188 -8.73 -5.79 -1.05
C LEU A 188 -8.56 -4.35 -1.55
N LEU A 189 -7.46 -3.71 -1.16
CA LEU A 189 -7.17 -2.34 -1.59
C LEU A 189 -6.17 -2.38 -2.74
N ARG A 190 -6.61 -2.00 -3.94
CA ARG A 190 -5.80 -1.94 -5.16
C ARG A 190 -5.18 -0.55 -5.26
N TYR A 191 -3.93 -0.43 -4.82
CA TYR A 191 -3.21 0.83 -4.88
C TYR A 191 -2.73 1.12 -6.29
N PHE A 192 -2.70 2.41 -6.64
CA PHE A 192 -2.03 2.89 -7.83
C PHE A 192 -0.57 3.22 -7.49
N ASN A 193 -0.09 4.45 -7.70
CA ASN A 193 1.32 4.78 -7.54
C ASN A 193 1.57 5.70 -6.33
N PRO A 194 1.75 5.15 -5.11
CA PRO A 194 2.00 5.97 -3.93
C PRO A 194 3.35 6.68 -4.01
N ILE A 195 3.34 7.97 -3.72
CA ILE A 195 4.50 8.85 -3.63
C ILE A 195 4.33 9.86 -2.48
N GLY A 196 5.34 10.71 -2.24
CA GLY A 196 5.31 11.68 -1.14
C GLY A 196 6.00 11.17 0.12
N ALA A 197 5.75 11.86 1.23
CA ALA A 197 6.28 11.52 2.55
C ALA A 197 5.40 12.14 3.64
N HIS A 198 5.65 11.84 4.91
CA HIS A 198 4.96 12.52 5.99
C HIS A 198 5.44 13.98 6.08
N GLU A 199 4.53 14.92 6.29
CA GLU A 199 4.80 16.38 6.25
C GLU A 199 5.92 16.83 7.19
N SER A 200 6.15 16.10 8.29
CA SER A 200 7.28 16.32 9.21
C SER A 200 8.66 16.22 8.56
N GLY A 201 8.80 15.53 7.42
CA GLY A 201 10.09 15.13 6.87
C GLY A 201 10.85 14.09 7.71
N ARG A 202 10.17 13.38 8.63
CA ARG A 202 10.77 12.38 9.53
C ARG A 202 10.61 10.94 9.05
N ILE A 203 9.60 10.64 8.24
CA ILE A 203 9.48 9.35 7.53
C ILE A 203 9.18 9.61 6.05
N GLY A 204 9.67 8.73 5.20
CA GLY A 204 9.47 8.76 3.75
C GLY A 204 9.96 7.46 3.11
N GLU A 205 10.03 7.43 1.77
CA GLU A 205 10.53 6.25 1.03
C GLU A 205 12.07 6.23 1.06
N ASP A 206 12.63 5.12 1.55
CA ASP A 206 14.09 4.87 1.59
C ASP A 206 14.37 3.43 1.13
N PRO A 207 14.30 3.15 -0.19
CA PRO A 207 14.50 1.81 -0.70
C PRO A 207 15.99 1.45 -0.63
N LYS A 208 16.30 0.19 -0.34
CA LYS A 208 17.71 -0.28 -0.38
C LYS A 208 18.19 -0.39 -1.82
N GLY A 209 19.39 0.11 -2.08
CA GLY A 209 20.02 0.07 -3.40
C GLY A 209 19.52 1.17 -4.35
N ILE A 210 19.63 0.92 -5.66
CA ILE A 210 19.14 1.87 -6.67
C ILE A 210 17.60 1.77 -6.71
N PRO A 211 16.86 2.88 -6.55
CA PRO A 211 15.41 2.83 -6.56
C PRO A 211 14.84 2.33 -7.89
N ASN A 212 13.83 1.45 -7.81
CA ASN A 212 13.08 0.98 -8.98
C ASN A 212 11.89 1.91 -9.35
N ASN A 213 11.42 2.70 -8.39
CA ASN A 213 10.30 3.63 -8.52
C ASN A 213 10.80 5.01 -8.96
N LEU A 214 9.97 5.74 -9.72
CA LEU A 214 10.34 7.03 -10.31
C LEU A 214 10.75 8.07 -9.25
N LEU A 215 9.88 8.35 -8.27
CA LEU A 215 10.07 9.50 -7.40
C LEU A 215 11.33 9.40 -6.51
N PRO A 216 11.66 8.27 -5.87
CA PRO A 216 12.91 8.17 -5.12
C PRO A 216 14.15 8.31 -6.01
N TYR A 217 14.08 7.86 -7.28
CA TYR A 217 15.18 8.07 -8.23
C TYR A 217 15.35 9.56 -8.56
N VAL A 218 14.25 10.27 -8.84
CA VAL A 218 14.23 11.72 -9.07
C VAL A 218 14.80 12.46 -7.85
N ALA A 219 14.42 12.06 -6.64
CA ALA A 219 14.90 12.66 -5.40
C ALA A 219 16.41 12.43 -5.17
N GLN A 220 16.94 11.26 -5.56
CA GLN A 220 18.38 10.98 -5.53
C GLN A 220 19.17 11.81 -6.56
N VAL A 221 18.60 12.09 -7.74
CA VAL A 221 19.21 13.03 -8.70
C VAL A 221 19.21 14.45 -8.13
N ALA A 222 18.11 14.88 -7.50
CA ALA A 222 18.00 16.21 -6.89
C ALA A 222 18.98 16.44 -5.71
N THR A 223 19.39 15.38 -5.02
CA THR A 223 20.43 15.41 -3.98
C THR A 223 21.85 15.22 -4.52
N GLY A 224 22.01 14.96 -5.82
CA GLY A 224 23.31 14.76 -6.47
C GLY A 224 23.92 13.37 -6.26
N LYS A 225 23.15 12.40 -5.74
CA LYS A 225 23.60 11.00 -5.59
C LYS A 225 23.62 10.23 -6.89
N LEU A 226 22.70 10.59 -7.79
CA LEU A 226 22.61 10.06 -9.14
C LEU A 226 22.77 11.22 -10.12
N GLU A 227 23.36 10.95 -11.29
CA GLU A 227 23.70 12.01 -12.24
C GLU A 227 22.53 12.43 -13.13
N CYS A 228 21.64 11.50 -13.51
CA CYS A 228 20.63 11.75 -14.53
C CYS A 228 19.43 10.78 -14.40
N ILE A 229 18.21 11.32 -14.51
CA ILE A 229 16.96 10.55 -14.50
C ILE A 229 16.84 9.78 -15.81
N GLN A 230 16.40 8.51 -15.73
CA GLN A 230 16.10 7.70 -16.91
C GLN A 230 14.60 7.69 -17.15
N VAL A 231 14.16 8.25 -18.28
CA VAL A 231 12.75 8.27 -18.70
C VAL A 231 12.55 7.14 -19.71
N PHE A 232 11.82 6.10 -19.31
CA PHE A 232 11.63 4.89 -20.12
C PHE A 232 10.51 5.09 -21.16
N GLY A 233 10.90 5.39 -22.40
CA GLY A 233 10.00 5.61 -23.54
C GLY A 233 9.42 7.03 -23.63
N ASP A 234 9.37 7.55 -24.85
CA ASP A 234 8.76 8.83 -25.24
C ASP A 234 7.82 8.69 -26.47
N ASP A 235 7.43 7.45 -26.77
CA ASP A 235 6.63 7.08 -27.93
C ASP A 235 5.34 6.32 -27.55
N TYR A 236 4.93 6.37 -26.27
CA TYR A 236 3.62 5.90 -25.86
C TYR A 236 2.50 6.77 -26.46
N PRO A 237 1.29 6.23 -26.64
CA PRO A 237 0.15 7.01 -27.13
C PRO A 237 -0.45 7.92 -26.04
N THR A 238 0.39 8.74 -25.41
CA THR A 238 0.05 9.68 -24.33
C THR A 238 0.39 11.12 -24.75
N PRO A 239 -0.09 12.16 -24.04
CA PRO A 239 0.06 13.55 -24.48
C PRO A 239 1.50 14.02 -24.73
N ASP A 240 2.48 13.52 -23.96
CA ASP A 240 3.91 13.84 -24.10
C ASP A 240 4.79 12.65 -24.48
N GLY A 241 4.16 11.52 -24.84
CA GLY A 241 4.84 10.28 -25.22
C GLY A 241 5.36 9.45 -24.05
N THR A 242 5.36 9.97 -22.81
CA THR A 242 5.84 9.23 -21.64
C THR A 242 4.70 8.54 -20.88
N GLY A 243 5.02 7.52 -20.07
CA GLY A 243 4.01 6.77 -19.33
C GLY A 243 3.21 7.63 -18.35
N VAL A 244 1.89 7.44 -18.32
CA VAL A 244 0.94 8.14 -17.43
C VAL A 244 0.50 7.21 -16.31
N ARG A 245 0.55 7.69 -15.06
CA ARG A 245 0.17 6.94 -13.87
C ARG A 245 -0.68 7.80 -12.93
N ASP A 246 -1.56 7.18 -12.16
CA ASP A 246 -2.24 7.82 -11.04
C ASP A 246 -1.33 7.82 -9.81
N TYR A 247 -0.67 8.95 -9.60
CA TYR A 247 0.14 9.19 -8.42
C TYR A 247 -0.75 9.62 -7.26
N ILE A 248 -0.60 8.94 -6.13
CA ILE A 248 -1.38 9.18 -4.91
C ILE A 248 -0.43 9.50 -3.76
N HIS A 249 -0.79 10.46 -2.91
CA HIS A 249 0.01 10.78 -1.74
C HIS A 249 -0.02 9.61 -0.73
N VAL A 250 1.13 9.22 -0.21
CA VAL A 250 1.23 8.07 0.71
C VAL A 250 0.41 8.25 1.99
N VAL A 251 0.26 9.49 2.46
CA VAL A 251 -0.63 9.83 3.60
C VAL A 251 -2.11 9.67 3.24
N ASP A 252 -2.54 10.06 2.02
CA ASP A 252 -3.91 9.79 1.56
C ASP A 252 -4.18 8.29 1.54
N LEU A 253 -3.22 7.53 0.99
CA LEU A 253 -3.29 6.08 0.95
C LEU A 253 -3.35 5.47 2.36
N ALA A 254 -2.54 5.95 3.29
CA ALA A 254 -2.54 5.53 4.69
C ALA A 254 -3.92 5.78 5.35
N ARG A 255 -4.51 6.96 5.15
CA ARG A 255 -5.86 7.28 5.64
C ARG A 255 -6.93 6.37 5.04
N GLY A 256 -6.73 5.88 3.81
CA GLY A 256 -7.60 4.88 3.18
C GLY A 256 -7.70 3.57 3.97
N HIS A 257 -6.62 3.17 4.66
CA HIS A 257 -6.60 1.96 5.49
C HIS A 257 -7.41 2.12 6.78
N VAL A 258 -7.32 3.28 7.41
CA VAL A 258 -8.17 3.63 8.56
C VAL A 258 -9.64 3.58 8.14
N LYS A 259 -9.97 4.13 6.98
CA LYS A 259 -11.35 4.09 6.45
C LYS A 259 -11.81 2.69 6.09
N ALA A 260 -10.91 1.82 5.62
CA ALA A 260 -11.20 0.40 5.44
C ALA A 260 -11.52 -0.31 6.78
N LEU A 261 -10.79 -0.01 7.86
CA LEU A 261 -11.13 -0.52 9.20
C LEU A 261 -12.49 0.00 9.68
N ASP A 262 -12.77 1.29 9.50
CA ASP A 262 -14.08 1.88 9.81
C ASP A 262 -15.21 1.22 9.01
N PHE A 263 -14.97 0.88 7.75
CA PHE A 263 -15.92 0.17 6.88
C PHE A 263 -16.19 -1.26 7.38
N MET A 264 -15.14 -2.00 7.76
CA MET A 264 -15.27 -3.34 8.35
C MET A 264 -16.01 -3.30 9.70
N GLY A 265 -15.73 -2.27 10.51
CA GLY A 265 -16.46 -1.97 11.75
C GLY A 265 -17.87 -1.40 11.53
N GLY A 266 -18.30 -1.20 10.27
CA GLY A 266 -19.60 -0.69 9.86
C GLY A 266 -19.91 0.75 10.29
N LYS A 267 -18.88 1.54 10.60
CA LYS A 267 -18.98 2.98 10.89
C LYS A 267 -19.23 3.80 9.61
N VAL A 268 -18.84 3.27 8.45
CA VAL A 268 -19.11 3.83 7.11
C VAL A 268 -19.70 2.76 6.18
N GLY A 269 -20.03 3.15 4.96
CA GLY A 269 -20.56 2.28 3.91
C GLY A 269 -22.08 2.36 3.75
N THR A 270 -22.56 1.96 2.57
CA THR A 270 -23.96 2.21 2.16
C THR A 270 -24.95 1.09 2.53
N GLY A 271 -24.46 -0.13 2.77
CA GLY A 271 -25.28 -1.33 3.01
C GLY A 271 -25.94 -1.85 1.72
N LYS A 272 -25.65 -1.22 0.58
CA LYS A 272 -26.10 -1.62 -0.75
C LYS A 272 -24.88 -2.04 -1.55
N ALA A 273 -24.99 -3.12 -2.32
CA ALA A 273 -23.94 -3.50 -3.24
C ALA A 273 -23.83 -2.47 -4.38
N ILE A 274 -22.64 -1.90 -4.59
CA ILE A 274 -22.34 -0.99 -5.70
C ILE A 274 -21.15 -1.54 -6.51
N GLY A 275 -21.45 -2.48 -7.40
CA GLY A 275 -20.44 -3.13 -8.25
C GLY A 275 -19.68 -4.26 -7.55
N LEU A 276 -18.65 -4.78 -8.23
CA LEU A 276 -17.88 -5.95 -7.84
C LEU A 276 -17.16 -5.75 -6.50
N GLY A 277 -17.24 -6.76 -5.63
CA GLY A 277 -16.59 -6.73 -4.32
C GLY A 277 -17.16 -5.64 -3.43
N SER A 278 -18.47 -5.42 -3.43
CA SER A 278 -19.14 -4.67 -2.38
C SER A 278 -19.63 -5.65 -1.32
N ILE A 279 -19.67 -5.27 -0.05
CA ILE A 279 -20.32 -6.11 0.97
C ILE A 279 -21.83 -5.88 0.90
N GLU A 280 -22.57 -6.90 0.46
CA GLU A 280 -24.04 -6.87 0.42
C GLU A 280 -24.66 -7.30 1.77
N GLY A 281 -25.77 -6.68 2.15
CA GLY A 281 -26.64 -7.17 3.21
C GLY A 281 -26.79 -6.25 4.43
N PRO A 282 -27.74 -6.57 5.33
CA PRO A 282 -27.96 -5.79 6.53
C PRO A 282 -26.75 -5.91 7.46
N VAL A 283 -26.43 -4.79 8.12
CA VAL A 283 -25.38 -4.71 9.13
C VAL A 283 -25.62 -5.75 10.23
N ALA A 284 -24.56 -6.39 10.74
CA ALA A 284 -24.65 -7.34 11.84
C ALA A 284 -25.25 -6.68 13.09
N LYS A 285 -25.74 -7.48 14.06
CA LYS A 285 -26.39 -6.95 15.27
C LYS A 285 -25.54 -5.96 16.07
N ASP A 286 -24.22 -6.09 15.98
CA ASP A 286 -23.23 -5.25 16.65
C ASP A 286 -22.79 -4.05 15.81
N GLY A 287 -23.34 -3.85 14.60
CA GLY A 287 -22.97 -2.75 13.72
C GLY A 287 -21.89 -3.11 12.69
N THR A 288 -21.30 -4.31 12.70
CA THR A 288 -20.20 -4.67 11.79
C THR A 288 -20.64 -5.17 10.41
N ARG A 289 -19.69 -5.21 9.46
CA ARG A 289 -19.88 -5.78 8.11
C ARG A 289 -18.82 -6.82 7.82
N SER A 290 -19.21 -7.90 7.14
CA SER A 290 -18.32 -9.01 6.77
C SER A 290 -18.53 -9.41 5.31
N GLY A 291 -17.45 -9.58 4.55
CA GLY A 291 -17.51 -9.97 3.14
C GLY A 291 -16.14 -9.88 2.48
N VAL A 292 -16.14 -9.85 1.14
CA VAL A 292 -14.97 -9.46 0.34
C VAL A 292 -15.26 -8.12 -0.31
N ALA A 293 -14.59 -7.08 0.18
CA ALA A 293 -14.66 -5.75 -0.38
C ALA A 293 -13.46 -5.47 -1.29
N ILE A 294 -13.64 -4.75 -2.40
CA ILE A 294 -12.58 -4.35 -3.33
C ILE A 294 -12.68 -2.85 -3.56
N PHE A 295 -11.57 -2.13 -3.44
CA PHE A 295 -11.50 -0.69 -3.69
C PHE A 295 -10.23 -0.31 -4.44
N ASN A 296 -10.38 0.54 -5.45
CA ASN A 296 -9.28 1.28 -6.06
C ASN A 296 -8.93 2.49 -5.18
N LEU A 297 -7.65 2.64 -4.84
CA LEU A 297 -7.14 3.82 -4.13
C LEU A 297 -6.15 4.56 -5.02
N GLY A 298 -6.64 5.64 -5.62
CA GLY A 298 -5.92 6.60 -6.46
C GLY A 298 -6.50 8.00 -6.26
N THR A 299 -6.12 8.92 -7.15
CA THR A 299 -6.67 10.28 -7.24
C THR A 299 -7.72 10.39 -8.33
N GLY A 300 -7.72 9.45 -9.27
CA GLY A 300 -8.50 9.49 -10.51
C GLY A 300 -7.95 10.41 -11.58
N THR A 301 -6.76 10.96 -11.37
CA THR A 301 -6.05 11.80 -12.34
C THR A 301 -4.72 11.16 -12.69
N GLY A 302 -4.47 10.97 -14.00
CA GLY A 302 -3.17 10.53 -14.49
C GLY A 302 -2.19 11.69 -14.62
N SER A 303 -0.92 11.47 -14.28
CA SER A 303 0.19 12.37 -14.62
C SER A 303 1.30 11.60 -15.32
N SER A 304 1.96 12.26 -16.27
CA SER A 304 3.09 11.72 -17.03
C SER A 304 4.39 11.72 -16.22
N VAL A 305 5.40 11.00 -16.71
CA VAL A 305 6.74 11.02 -16.11
C VAL A 305 7.33 12.43 -16.13
N LEU A 306 7.16 13.18 -17.23
CA LEU A 306 7.70 14.54 -17.34
C LEU A 306 6.96 15.54 -16.45
N GLU A 307 5.65 15.37 -16.24
CA GLU A 307 4.89 16.18 -15.29
C GLU A 307 5.40 15.99 -13.85
N VAL A 308 5.72 14.75 -13.46
CA VAL A 308 6.33 14.46 -12.15
C VAL A 308 7.69 15.11 -12.01
N ILE A 309 8.56 15.00 -13.02
CA ILE A 309 9.89 15.63 -13.00
C ILE A 309 9.75 17.14 -12.82
N LYS A 310 8.90 17.78 -13.64
CA LYS A 310 8.65 19.22 -13.57
C LYS A 310 8.08 19.67 -12.23
N SER A 311 7.15 18.91 -11.65
CA SER A 311 6.61 19.17 -10.31
C SER A 311 7.72 19.07 -9.24
N PHE A 312 8.60 18.08 -9.37
CA PHE A 312 9.72 17.91 -8.45
C PHE A 312 10.80 18.98 -8.61
N GLU A 313 11.08 19.46 -9.83
CA GLU A 313 11.95 20.62 -10.08
C GLU A 313 11.45 21.86 -9.35
N GLN A 314 10.15 22.12 -9.39
CA GLN A 314 9.51 23.21 -8.65
C GLN A 314 9.66 23.03 -7.13
N ALA A 315 9.46 21.81 -6.63
CA ALA A 315 9.60 21.50 -5.21
C ALA A 315 11.04 21.65 -4.69
N CYS A 316 12.04 21.20 -5.46
CA CYS A 316 13.44 21.24 -5.04
C CYS A 316 14.19 22.52 -5.46
N GLY A 317 13.58 23.37 -6.30
CA GLY A 317 14.15 24.62 -6.77
C GLY A 317 15.35 24.44 -7.72
N LYS A 318 15.42 23.29 -8.41
CA LYS A 318 16.54 22.93 -9.31
C LYS A 318 15.98 22.35 -10.61
N GLU A 319 16.66 22.63 -11.70
CA GLU A 319 16.49 21.88 -12.95
C GLU A 319 17.13 20.49 -12.79
N LEU A 320 16.43 19.44 -13.22
CA LEU A 320 16.86 18.06 -13.03
C LEU A 320 17.19 17.41 -14.38
N PRO A 321 18.44 16.95 -14.59
CA PRO A 321 18.82 16.32 -15.85
C PRO A 321 18.09 14.98 -16.01
N TYR A 322 17.49 14.78 -17.18
CA TYR A 322 16.91 13.50 -17.58
C TYR A 322 17.31 13.15 -19.01
N ARG A 323 17.23 11.86 -19.35
CA ARG A 323 17.39 11.35 -20.71
C ARG A 323 16.31 10.33 -21.03
N ILE A 324 15.83 10.36 -22.27
CA ILE A 324 14.95 9.31 -22.78
C ILE A 324 15.78 8.05 -23.04
N VAL A 325 15.25 6.90 -22.62
CA VAL A 325 15.80 5.56 -22.87
C VAL A 325 14.70 4.65 -23.41
N GLU A 326 15.06 3.43 -23.82
CA GLU A 326 14.11 2.41 -24.28
C GLU A 326 12.97 2.17 -23.27
N ARG A 327 11.80 1.76 -23.76
CA ARG A 327 10.69 1.33 -22.91
C ARG A 327 11.14 0.19 -21.98
N ARG A 328 10.70 0.24 -20.74
CA ARG A 328 10.95 -0.84 -19.79
C ARG A 328 9.94 -1.97 -20.00
N PRO A 329 10.38 -3.23 -20.13
CA PRO A 329 9.46 -4.36 -20.29
C PRO A 329 8.42 -4.43 -19.17
N GLY A 330 7.15 -4.57 -19.55
CA GLY A 330 6.01 -4.66 -18.63
C GLY A 330 5.33 -3.31 -18.32
N ASP A 331 5.90 -2.17 -18.70
CA ASP A 331 5.24 -0.87 -18.52
C ASP A 331 4.17 -0.63 -19.61
N ILE A 332 2.96 -0.25 -19.15
CA ILE A 332 1.84 0.16 -20.00
C ILE A 332 1.79 1.67 -20.21
N ALA A 333 1.03 2.14 -21.21
CA ALA A 333 0.94 3.56 -21.57
C ALA A 333 0.28 4.39 -20.46
N GLU A 334 -0.97 4.08 -20.11
CA GLU A 334 -1.77 4.81 -19.13
C GLU A 334 -2.34 3.87 -18.07
N ASN A 335 -2.40 4.32 -16.81
CA ASN A 335 -3.00 3.58 -15.72
C ASN A 335 -3.51 4.54 -14.64
N TYR A 336 -4.81 4.81 -14.58
CA TYR A 336 -5.41 5.65 -13.53
C TYR A 336 -6.80 5.20 -13.10
N ALA A 337 -7.13 5.48 -11.84
CA ALA A 337 -8.27 4.89 -11.15
C ALA A 337 -9.59 5.61 -11.46
N ALA A 338 -10.71 4.91 -11.35
CA ALA A 338 -11.96 5.51 -10.92
C ALA A 338 -12.08 5.30 -9.41
N CYS A 339 -12.31 6.38 -8.65
CA CYS A 339 -12.30 6.35 -7.17
C CYS A 339 -13.69 6.56 -6.53
N ASP A 340 -14.75 6.59 -7.33
CA ASP A 340 -16.12 6.89 -6.86
C ASP A 340 -16.61 5.89 -5.81
N LYS A 341 -16.22 4.61 -5.94
CA LYS A 341 -16.60 3.57 -4.99
C LYS A 341 -15.98 3.79 -3.62
N ALA A 342 -14.69 4.12 -3.56
CA ALA A 342 -14.01 4.47 -2.30
C ALA A 342 -14.61 5.74 -1.67
N ALA A 343 -14.93 6.76 -2.47
CA ALA A 343 -15.61 7.96 -2.00
C ALA A 343 -16.99 7.63 -1.39
N THR A 344 -17.76 6.77 -2.04
CA THR A 344 -19.13 6.45 -1.65
C THR A 344 -19.20 5.49 -0.46
N GLU A 345 -18.38 4.43 -0.44
CA GLU A 345 -18.45 3.39 0.60
C GLU A 345 -17.49 3.61 1.77
N LEU A 346 -16.27 4.08 1.50
CA LEU A 346 -15.29 4.34 2.57
C LEU A 346 -15.41 5.76 3.13
N GLY A 347 -16.10 6.67 2.42
CA GLY A 347 -16.05 8.10 2.75
C GLY A 347 -14.64 8.65 2.61
N TRP A 348 -13.87 8.12 1.66
CA TRP A 348 -12.45 8.43 1.46
C TRP A 348 -12.23 9.01 0.07
N VAL A 349 -11.44 10.08 0.00
CA VAL A 349 -10.95 10.70 -1.24
C VAL A 349 -9.51 11.11 -1.00
N ALA A 350 -8.65 11.00 -2.01
CA ALA A 350 -7.31 11.58 -1.95
C ALA A 350 -7.38 13.12 -1.95
N GLU A 351 -6.74 13.77 -0.99
CA GLU A 351 -6.83 15.22 -0.80
C GLU A 351 -5.62 15.98 -1.37
N TYR A 352 -4.47 15.33 -1.46
CA TYR A 352 -3.22 15.98 -1.85
C TYR A 352 -2.95 15.84 -3.34
N ASP A 353 -2.50 16.94 -3.95
CA ASP A 353 -2.14 17.01 -5.36
C ASP A 353 -0.66 16.62 -5.61
N LEU A 354 -0.29 16.51 -6.88
CA LEU A 354 1.07 16.15 -7.30
C LEU A 354 2.12 17.14 -6.77
N ALA A 355 1.78 18.42 -6.64
CA ALA A 355 2.69 19.43 -6.11
C ALA A 355 3.02 19.16 -4.63
N ARG A 356 1.99 18.87 -3.82
CA ARG A 356 2.18 18.48 -2.42
C ARG A 356 2.98 17.18 -2.29
N MET A 357 2.69 16.18 -3.11
CA MET A 357 3.44 14.92 -3.14
C MET A 357 4.94 15.15 -3.39
N CYS A 358 5.29 15.95 -4.39
CA CYS A 358 6.68 16.27 -4.70
C CYS A 358 7.33 17.10 -3.58
N ALA A 359 6.61 18.06 -3.00
CA ALA A 359 7.10 18.90 -1.91
C ALA A 359 7.43 18.08 -0.65
N ASP A 360 6.53 17.19 -0.22
CA ASP A 360 6.74 16.38 0.98
C ASP A 360 7.85 15.35 0.75
N ALA A 361 7.92 14.74 -0.43
CA ALA A 361 9.03 13.85 -0.80
C ALA A 361 10.39 14.59 -0.79
N TRP A 362 10.44 15.82 -1.30
CA TRP A 362 11.66 16.62 -1.24
C TRP A 362 12.01 17.04 0.20
N ASN A 363 11.02 17.41 1.01
CA ASN A 363 11.21 17.73 2.41
C ASN A 363 11.85 16.56 3.17
N TRP A 364 11.33 15.34 2.97
CA TRP A 364 11.94 14.11 3.49
C TRP A 364 13.38 13.94 2.99
N GLN A 365 13.60 13.92 1.68
CA GLN A 365 14.89 13.56 1.09
C GLN A 365 15.98 14.59 1.41
N SER A 366 15.64 15.88 1.49
CA SER A 366 16.58 16.96 1.81
C SER A 366 17.01 16.95 3.27
N GLN A 367 16.11 16.60 4.20
CA GLN A 367 16.44 16.41 5.61
C GLN A 367 17.16 15.07 5.88
N ASN A 368 16.96 14.09 5.01
CA ASN A 368 17.47 12.72 5.16
C ASN A 368 18.21 12.31 3.88
N PRO A 369 19.33 12.96 3.53
CA PRO A 369 20.02 12.70 2.25
C PRO A 369 20.43 11.24 2.11
N ASN A 370 20.74 10.56 3.23
CA ASN A 370 21.10 9.14 3.29
C ASN A 370 19.97 8.22 3.74
N GLY A 371 18.73 8.70 3.65
CA GLY A 371 17.57 7.97 4.14
C GLY A 371 17.63 7.81 5.65
N TYR A 372 17.33 6.62 6.13
CA TYR A 372 17.36 6.29 7.56
C TYR A 372 18.77 5.98 8.11
N ASN A 373 19.78 5.87 7.26
CA ASN A 373 21.17 5.65 7.68
C ASN A 373 21.84 7.00 7.95
N ALA A 374 21.92 7.39 9.22
CA ALA A 374 22.58 8.62 9.67
C ALA A 374 24.11 8.53 9.62
#